data_AF-A0A838CS35-F1
#
_entry.id   AF-A0A838CS35-F1
#
_cell.length_a   1.000
_cell.length_b   1.000
_cell.length_c   1.000
_cell.angle_alpha   90.00
_cell.angle_beta   90.00
_cell.angle_gamma   90.00
#
_symmetry.space_group_name_H-M   'P 1'
#
loop_
_entity.id
_entity.type
_entity.pdbx_description
1 polymer ?
#
loop_
_entity_poly.entity_id
_entity_poly.type
_entity_poly.pdbx_seq_one_letter_code
_entity_poly.pdbx_strand_id
1 'polypeptide(L)'
;MKGVLGVSEKQLLYVNTGLIVVFSAFLFLSFVTVQAVNTQGVMVLISEILGGLSVVSAIISLYYIKSEQKYVPVSMLGFLVPWVIFVIGYEIGINANTTLSWIWFVSLYILIIACFIILRISYNRIIGTFKLIPAFMLFINAIFFVYLVALHIWWSLPISEA
;
A
#
# COMPACT_ATOMS: atom_id res chain seq x y z
N MET A 1 21.14 21.35 2.64
CA MET A 1 20.14 22.29 2.09
C MET A 1 18.89 22.24 2.97
N LYS A 2 18.48 23.36 3.59
CA LYS A 2 17.14 23.49 4.18
C LYS A 2 16.14 23.62 3.03
N GLY A 3 15.13 22.75 2.96
CA GLY A 3 14.05 22.87 1.98
C GLY A 3 13.15 24.07 2.31
N VAL A 4 12.28 24.44 1.37
CA VAL A 4 11.37 25.61 1.41
C VAL A 4 10.43 25.64 2.65
N LEU A 5 10.33 24.54 3.41
CA LEU A 5 9.57 24.43 4.67
C LEU A 5 10.45 24.40 5.93
N GLY A 6 11.75 24.63 5.84
CA GLY A 6 12.70 24.45 6.95
C GLY A 6 12.95 22.97 7.33
N VAL A 7 12.26 22.03 6.68
CA VAL A 7 12.39 20.58 6.89
C VAL A 7 13.58 20.03 6.09
N SER A 8 14.39 19.21 6.75
CA SER A 8 15.52 18.51 6.14
C SER A 8 15.09 17.22 5.43
N GLU A 9 15.87 16.78 4.45
CA GLU A 9 15.66 15.50 3.77
C GLU A 9 15.55 14.32 4.76
N LYS A 10 16.41 14.31 5.78
CA LYS A 10 16.41 13.28 6.82
C LYS A 10 15.09 13.24 7.59
N GLN A 11 14.49 14.41 7.88
CA GLN A 11 13.18 14.48 8.54
C GLN A 11 12.08 13.92 7.65
N LEU A 12 12.08 14.23 6.34
CA LEU A 12 11.11 13.67 5.41
C LEU A 12 11.21 12.14 5.34
N LEU A 13 12.44 11.60 5.31
CA LEU A 13 12.65 10.15 5.34
C LEU A 13 12.10 9.51 6.61
N TYR A 14 12.33 10.13 7.78
CA TYR A 14 11.78 9.62 9.04
C TYR A 14 10.26 9.71 9.11
N VAL A 15 9.66 10.79 8.63
CA VAL A 15 8.19 10.94 8.59
C VAL A 15 7.57 9.85 7.71
N ASN A 16 8.11 9.64 6.51
CA ASN A 16 7.69 8.55 5.62
C ASN A 16 7.81 7.18 6.29
N THR A 17 8.95 6.93 6.94
CA THR A 17 9.22 5.66 7.63
C THR A 17 8.26 5.45 8.80
N GLY A 18 8.01 6.48 9.60
CA GLY A 18 7.07 6.41 10.72
C GLY A 18 5.65 6.16 10.23
N LEU A 19 5.21 6.91 9.22
CA LEU A 19 3.89 6.75 8.61
C LEU A 19 3.68 5.34 8.07
N ILE A 20 4.64 4.79 7.33
CA ILE A 20 4.49 3.46 6.75
C ILE A 20 4.48 2.36 7.81
N VAL A 21 5.26 2.50 8.89
CA VAL A 21 5.26 1.55 10.01
C VAL A 21 3.91 1.57 10.73
N VAL A 22 3.40 2.75 11.06
CA VAL A 22 2.12 2.88 11.77
C VAL A 22 0.97 2.40 10.87
N PHE A 23 0.94 2.81 9.61
CA PHE A 23 -0.01 2.31 8.62
C PHE A 23 -0.02 0.78 8.55
N SER A 24 1.16 0.16 8.42
CA SER A 24 1.27 -1.30 8.29
C SER A 24 0.81 -2.02 9.56
N ALA A 25 1.07 -1.46 10.74
CA ALA A 25 0.61 -2.01 12.01
C ALA A 25 -0.93 -1.98 12.11
N PHE A 26 -1.56 -0.85 11.75
CA PHE A 26 -3.03 -0.75 11.77
C PHE A 26 -3.69 -1.60 10.68
N LEU A 27 -3.07 -1.71 9.50
CA LEU A 27 -3.50 -2.64 8.47
C LEU A 27 -3.44 -4.09 8.97
N PHE A 28 -2.41 -4.47 9.72
CA PHE A 28 -2.34 -5.81 10.31
C PHE A 28 -3.41 -6.02 11.39
N LEU A 29 -3.62 -5.02 12.24
CA LEU A 29 -4.66 -5.06 13.29
C LEU A 29 -6.07 -5.18 12.70
N SER A 30 -6.35 -4.58 11.53
CA SER A 30 -7.65 -4.73 10.88
C SER A 30 -7.93 -6.19 10.47
N PHE A 31 -6.90 -6.94 10.04
CA PHE A 31 -7.03 -8.36 9.75
C PHE A 31 -7.23 -9.21 11.02
N VAL A 32 -6.49 -8.94 12.10
CA VAL A 32 -6.60 -9.70 13.35
C VAL A 32 -7.94 -9.47 14.06
N THR A 33 -8.56 -8.31 13.85
CA THR A 33 -9.83 -7.92 14.48
C THR A 33 -11.07 -8.26 13.66
N VAL A 34 -10.94 -9.04 12.57
CA VAL A 34 -12.04 -9.36 11.64
C VAL A 34 -13.30 -9.97 12.28
N GLN A 35 -13.17 -10.60 13.45
CA GLN A 35 -14.31 -11.19 14.17
C GLN A 35 -15.07 -10.18 15.04
N ALA A 36 -14.49 -9.02 15.32
CA ALA A 36 -15.06 -7.97 16.17
C ALA A 36 -15.52 -6.79 15.30
N VAL A 37 -16.75 -6.86 14.77
CA VAL A 37 -17.31 -5.94 13.75
C VAL A 37 -17.02 -4.46 14.02
N ASN A 38 -17.30 -3.96 15.23
CA ASN A 38 -17.06 -2.55 15.57
C ASN A 38 -15.58 -2.19 15.63
N THR A 39 -14.74 -3.08 16.17
CA THR A 39 -13.30 -2.86 16.27
C THR A 39 -12.65 -2.94 14.88
N GLN A 40 -13.07 -3.89 14.05
CA GLN A 40 -12.60 -4.03 12.68
C GLN A 40 -12.85 -2.75 11.88
N GLY A 41 -14.07 -2.22 11.90
CA GLY A 41 -14.42 -1.01 11.16
C GLY A 41 -13.55 0.19 11.55
N VAL A 42 -13.30 0.38 12.85
CA VAL A 42 -12.41 1.45 13.34
C VAL A 42 -10.97 1.24 12.87
N MET A 43 -10.45 0.01 12.93
CA MET A 43 -9.09 -0.30 12.48
C MET A 43 -8.92 -0.09 10.97
N VAL A 44 -9.93 -0.47 10.17
CA VAL A 44 -9.97 -0.21 8.73
C VAL A 44 -9.92 1.30 8.47
N LEU A 45 -10.80 2.08 9.09
CA LEU A 45 -10.85 3.54 8.91
C LEU A 45 -9.51 4.22 9.28
N ILE A 46 -8.90 3.82 10.40
CA ILE A 46 -7.58 4.34 10.80
C ILE A 46 -6.52 3.97 9.76
N SER A 47 -6.52 2.74 9.27
CA SER A 47 -5.59 2.30 8.22
C SER A 47 -5.77 3.10 6.93
N GLU A 48 -7.01 3.46 6.57
CA GLU A 48 -7.31 4.26 5.39
C GLU A 48 -6.78 5.69 5.50
N ILE A 49 -7.04 6.34 6.64
CA ILE A 49 -6.54 7.69 6.92
C ILE A 49 -5.00 7.71 6.89
N LEU A 50 -4.36 6.76 7.58
CA LEU A 50 -2.90 6.66 7.61
C LEU A 50 -2.31 6.31 6.25
N GLY A 51 -2.98 5.46 5.47
CA GLY A 51 -2.59 5.12 4.11
C GLY A 51 -2.65 6.34 3.20
N GLY A 52 -3.73 7.11 3.26
CA GLY A 52 -3.88 8.38 2.54
C GLY A 52 -2.80 9.41 2.92
N LEU A 53 -2.55 9.60 4.22
CA LEU A 53 -1.46 10.47 4.69
C LEU A 53 -0.08 9.98 4.21
N SER A 54 0.14 8.67 4.17
CA SER A 54 1.38 8.07 3.67
C SER A 54 1.58 8.35 2.17
N VAL A 55 0.51 8.29 1.37
CA VAL A 55 0.54 8.65 -0.06
C VAL A 55 0.91 10.12 -0.23
N VAL A 56 0.23 11.02 0.47
CA VAL A 56 0.50 12.46 0.40
C VAL A 56 1.95 12.75 0.81
N SER A 57 2.41 12.17 1.92
CA SER A 57 3.78 12.34 2.41
C SER A 57 4.83 11.83 1.40
N ALA A 58 4.59 10.66 0.80
CA ALA A 58 5.48 10.09 -0.20
C ALA A 58 5.55 10.96 -1.47
N ILE A 59 4.42 11.46 -1.95
CA ILE A 59 4.35 12.38 -3.10
C ILE A 59 5.14 13.66 -2.80
N ILE A 60 4.87 14.31 -1.66
CA ILE A 60 5.61 15.51 -1.23
C ILE A 60 7.12 15.21 -1.20
N SER A 61 7.49 14.05 -0.66
CA SER A 61 8.90 13.66 -0.51
C SER A 61 9.60 13.40 -1.84
N LEU A 62 8.90 12.95 -2.88
CA LEU A 62 9.47 12.87 -4.24
C LEU A 62 9.89 14.23 -4.79
N TYR A 63 9.16 15.30 -4.45
CA TYR A 63 9.52 16.64 -4.90
C TYR A 63 10.75 17.19 -4.17
N TYR A 64 10.89 16.91 -2.88
CA TYR A 64 11.93 17.52 -2.03
C TYR A 64 13.21 16.67 -1.87
N ILE A 65 13.11 15.34 -1.94
CA ILE A 65 14.28 14.45 -1.81
C ILE A 65 14.95 14.34 -3.18
N LYS A 66 16.16 14.89 -3.31
CA LYS A 66 16.91 14.87 -4.58
C LYS A 66 18.01 13.81 -4.64
N SER A 67 18.38 13.24 -3.50
CA SER A 67 19.37 12.16 -3.42
C SER A 67 18.80 10.82 -3.92
N GLU A 68 19.64 9.79 -3.95
CA GLU A 68 19.22 8.39 -4.16
C GLU A 68 18.19 7.91 -3.11
N GLN A 69 18.03 8.62 -1.99
CA GLN A 69 16.97 8.31 -1.02
C GLN A 69 15.56 8.63 -1.56
N LYS A 70 15.42 9.30 -2.72
CA LYS A 70 14.13 9.46 -3.40
C LYS A 70 13.46 8.13 -3.74
N TYR A 71 14.23 7.05 -3.83
CA TYR A 71 13.70 5.71 -4.05
C TYR A 71 12.91 5.18 -2.82
N VAL A 72 13.07 5.77 -1.63
CA VAL A 72 12.27 5.44 -0.44
C VAL A 72 10.79 5.78 -0.67
N PRO A 73 10.40 7.04 -0.96
CA PRO A 73 9.00 7.34 -1.27
C PRO A 73 8.52 6.63 -2.54
N VAL A 74 9.38 6.40 -3.55
CA VAL A 74 9.00 5.54 -4.70
C VAL A 74 8.60 4.14 -4.24
N SER A 75 9.35 3.53 -3.33
CA SER A 75 9.04 2.19 -2.82
C SER A 75 7.73 2.15 -2.04
N MET A 76 7.43 3.20 -1.27
CA MET A 76 6.15 3.31 -0.56
C MET A 76 4.98 3.42 -1.53
N LEU A 77 5.10 4.25 -2.57
CA LEU A 77 4.07 4.39 -3.59
C LEU A 77 3.87 3.11 -4.40
N GLY A 78 4.93 2.31 -4.56
CA GLY A 78 4.85 0.99 -5.18
C GLY A 78 3.82 0.09 -4.50
N PHE A 79 3.69 0.13 -3.17
CA PHE A 79 2.61 -0.61 -2.50
C PHE A 79 1.31 0.21 -2.41
N LEU A 80 1.41 1.49 -2.00
CA LEU A 80 0.23 2.29 -1.65
C LEU A 80 -0.69 2.56 -2.84
N VAL A 81 -0.17 2.70 -4.06
CA VAL A 81 -1.00 2.96 -5.26
C VAL A 81 -1.94 1.78 -5.57
N PRO A 82 -1.47 0.53 -5.71
CA PRO A 82 -2.37 -0.61 -5.87
C PRO A 82 -3.35 -0.78 -4.70
N TRP A 83 -2.89 -0.54 -3.46
CA TRP A 83 -3.77 -0.61 -2.29
C TRP A 83 -4.89 0.45 -2.34
N VAL A 84 -4.59 1.71 -2.70
CA VAL A 84 -5.61 2.76 -2.86
C VAL A 84 -6.61 2.40 -3.95
N ILE A 85 -6.16 1.90 -5.10
CA ILE A 85 -7.05 1.49 -6.20
C ILE A 85 -8.00 0.37 -5.75
N PHE A 86 -7.49 -0.56 -4.94
CA PHE A 86 -8.30 -1.61 -4.36
C PHE A 86 -9.36 -1.07 -3.38
N VAL A 87 -8.96 -0.21 -2.43
CA VAL A 87 -9.88 0.41 -1.47
C VAL A 87 -10.96 1.21 -2.20
N ILE A 88 -10.59 2.03 -3.19
CA ILE A 88 -11.55 2.78 -4.00
C ILE A 88 -12.52 1.83 -4.71
N GLY A 89 -12.02 0.74 -5.31
CA GLY A 89 -12.87 -0.24 -5.98
C GLY A 89 -13.90 -0.87 -5.05
N TYR A 90 -13.49 -1.18 -3.81
CA TYR A 90 -14.39 -1.69 -2.79
C TYR A 90 -15.45 -0.66 -2.37
N GLU A 91 -15.05 0.59 -2.12
CA GLU A 91 -15.94 1.68 -1.72
C GLU A 91 -16.97 2.07 -2.78
N ILE A 92 -16.62 2.01 -4.06
CA ILE A 92 -17.58 2.24 -5.17
C ILE A 92 -18.49 1.02 -5.43
N GLY A 93 -18.37 -0.04 -4.63
CA GLY A 93 -19.24 -1.20 -4.66
C GLY A 93 -18.86 -2.28 -5.67
N ILE A 94 -17.60 -2.33 -6.15
CA ILE A 94 -17.14 -3.48 -6.94
C ILE A 94 -17.18 -4.71 -6.03
N ASN A 95 -18.01 -5.67 -6.41
CA ASN A 95 -18.25 -6.90 -5.66
C ASN A 95 -18.37 -8.10 -6.62
N ALA A 96 -18.60 -9.30 -6.07
CA ALA A 96 -18.74 -10.54 -6.84
C ALA A 96 -19.84 -10.46 -7.92
N ASN A 97 -20.86 -9.62 -7.72
CA ASN A 97 -22.00 -9.48 -8.63
C ASN A 97 -21.77 -8.43 -9.73
N THR A 98 -20.64 -7.71 -9.68
CA THR A 98 -20.34 -6.69 -10.69
C THR A 98 -19.98 -7.35 -12.03
N THR A 99 -20.75 -7.03 -13.07
CA THR A 99 -20.46 -7.47 -14.44
C THR A 99 -19.07 -6.98 -14.83
N LEU A 100 -18.16 -7.90 -15.14
CA LEU A 100 -16.73 -7.65 -15.45
C LEU A 100 -15.80 -7.38 -14.25
N SER A 101 -16.12 -7.85 -13.05
CA SER A 101 -15.21 -7.82 -11.89
C SER A 101 -13.81 -8.40 -12.17
N TRP A 102 -13.70 -9.36 -13.10
CA TRP A 102 -12.43 -9.94 -13.55
C TRP A 102 -11.46 -8.90 -14.16
N ILE A 103 -11.95 -7.86 -14.85
CA ILE A 103 -11.11 -6.80 -15.45
C ILE A 103 -10.40 -6.02 -14.35
N TRP A 104 -11.12 -5.76 -13.25
CA TRP A 104 -10.57 -5.05 -12.10
C TRP A 104 -9.45 -5.85 -11.44
N PHE A 105 -9.64 -7.16 -11.23
CA PHE A 105 -8.59 -8.04 -10.72
C PHE A 105 -7.38 -8.11 -11.65
N VAL A 106 -7.58 -8.30 -12.96
CA VAL A 106 -6.48 -8.35 -13.94
C VAL A 106 -5.67 -7.05 -13.92
N SER A 107 -6.35 -5.90 -13.86
CA SER A 107 -5.71 -4.59 -13.76
C SER A 107 -4.86 -4.46 -12.50
N LEU A 108 -5.39 -4.90 -11.35
CA LEU A 108 -4.66 -4.93 -10.08
C LEU A 108 -3.45 -5.87 -10.12
N TYR A 109 -3.55 -7.04 -10.77
CA TYR A 109 -2.42 -7.97 -10.90
C TYR A 109 -1.28 -7.38 -11.73
N ILE A 110 -1.59 -6.78 -12.88
CA ILE A 110 -0.59 -6.12 -13.73
C ILE A 110 0.12 -5.03 -12.91
N LEU A 111 -0.65 -4.23 -12.17
CA LEU A 111 -0.11 -3.17 -11.34
C LEU A 111 0.79 -3.72 -10.22
N ILE A 112 0.36 -4.75 -9.49
CA ILE A 112 1.15 -5.35 -8.40
C ILE A 112 2.44 -5.98 -8.93
N ILE A 113 2.41 -6.62 -10.10
CA ILE A 113 3.60 -7.16 -10.77
C ILE A 113 4.58 -6.04 -11.12
N ALA A 114 4.10 -4.93 -11.69
CA ALA A 114 4.93 -3.76 -11.95
C ALA A 114 5.54 -3.21 -10.64
N CYS A 115 4.78 -3.23 -9.55
CA CYS A 115 5.24 -2.78 -8.25
C CYS A 115 6.33 -3.69 -7.65
N PHE A 116 6.30 -5.00 -7.86
CA PHE A 116 7.43 -5.88 -7.49
C PHE A 116 8.73 -5.47 -8.16
N ILE A 117 8.66 -5.11 -9.45
CA ILE A 117 9.83 -4.66 -10.22
C ILE A 117 10.35 -3.33 -9.64
N ILE A 118 9.46 -2.35 -9.42
CA ILE A 118 9.80 -1.05 -8.84
C ILE A 118 10.44 -1.21 -7.46
N LEU A 119 9.86 -2.04 -6.58
CA LEU A 119 10.37 -2.29 -5.23
C LEU A 119 11.77 -2.91 -5.26
N ARG A 120 12.02 -3.85 -6.18
CA ARG A 120 13.35 -4.44 -6.37
C ARG A 120 14.38 -3.40 -6.84
N ILE A 121 13.99 -2.53 -7.77
CA ILE A 121 14.84 -1.43 -8.24
C ILE A 121 15.14 -0.47 -7.08
N SER A 122 14.14 -0.06 -6.32
CA SER A 122 14.31 0.82 -5.16
C SER A 122 15.24 0.20 -4.12
N TYR A 123 15.08 -1.09 -3.81
CA TYR A 123 15.97 -1.80 -2.88
C TYR A 123 17.45 -1.69 -3.29
N ASN A 124 17.75 -1.83 -4.58
CA ASN A 124 19.14 -1.75 -5.06
C ASN A 124 19.72 -0.34 -5.05
N ARG A 125 18.86 0.69 -5.04
CA ARG A 125 19.26 2.11 -5.08
C ARG A 125 19.40 2.74 -3.70
N ILE A 126 18.61 2.28 -2.72
CA ILE A 126 18.61 2.84 -1.37
C ILE A 126 19.82 2.33 -0.58
N ILE A 127 20.49 3.26 0.09
CA ILE A 127 21.67 3.01 0.91
C ILE A 127 21.31 3.14 2.39
N GLY A 128 21.91 2.30 3.24
CA GLY A 128 21.80 2.37 4.69
C GLY A 128 20.53 1.72 5.25
N THR A 129 20.07 2.19 6.41
CA THR A 129 18.98 1.57 7.18
C THR A 129 17.62 1.65 6.48
N PHE A 130 17.39 2.67 5.64
CA PHE A 130 16.14 2.83 4.88
C PHE A 130 15.92 1.75 3.82
N LYS A 131 16.94 0.92 3.53
CA LYS A 131 16.85 -0.21 2.60
C LYS A 131 15.86 -1.29 3.06
N LEU A 132 15.56 -1.33 4.35
CA LEU A 132 14.53 -2.21 4.92
C LEU A 132 13.13 -1.85 4.44
N ILE A 133 12.86 -0.59 4.07
CA ILE A 133 11.52 -0.15 3.66
C ILE A 133 11.07 -0.86 2.37
N PRO A 134 11.82 -0.83 1.24
CA PRO A 134 11.45 -1.59 0.05
C PRO A 134 11.28 -3.09 0.30
N ALA A 135 12.14 -3.70 1.13
CA ALA A 135 12.04 -5.11 1.45
C ALA A 135 10.75 -5.44 2.21
N PHE A 136 10.40 -4.60 3.18
CA PHE A 136 9.15 -4.72 3.93
C PHE A 136 7.92 -4.45 3.05
N MET A 137 7.97 -3.42 2.20
CA MET A 137 6.91 -3.16 1.21
C MET A 137 6.74 -4.32 0.24
N LEU A 138 7.83 -5.00 -0.16
CA LEU A 138 7.76 -6.19 -1.01
C LEU A 138 7.04 -7.35 -0.31
N PHE A 139 7.30 -7.54 0.99
CA PHE A 139 6.59 -8.51 1.80
C PHE A 139 5.09 -8.21 1.90
N ILE A 140 4.71 -6.96 2.19
CA ILE A 140 3.29 -6.55 2.24
C ILE A 140 2.64 -6.68 0.86
N ASN A 141 3.33 -6.27 -0.21
CA ASN A 141 2.83 -6.40 -1.58
C ASN A 141 2.59 -7.86 -1.97
N ALA A 142 3.42 -8.79 -1.47
CA ALA A 142 3.20 -10.23 -1.64
C ALA A 142 1.99 -10.75 -0.87
N ILE A 143 1.79 -10.33 0.38
CA ILE A 143 0.57 -10.65 1.14
C ILE A 143 -0.66 -10.14 0.39
N PHE A 144 -0.59 -8.90 -0.09
CA PHE A 144 -1.70 -8.29 -0.81
C PHE A 144 -2.01 -8.99 -2.14
N PHE A 145 -0.98 -9.42 -2.88
CA PHE A 145 -1.15 -10.24 -4.07
C PHE A 145 -1.88 -11.55 -3.77
N VAL A 146 -1.44 -12.29 -2.75
CA VAL A 146 -2.07 -13.55 -2.33
C VAL A 146 -3.52 -13.30 -1.90
N TYR A 147 -3.77 -12.22 -1.15
CA TYR A 147 -5.11 -11.83 -0.75
C TYR A 147 -6.03 -11.57 -1.95
N LEU A 148 -5.56 -10.84 -2.97
CA LEU A 148 -6.35 -10.60 -4.19
C LEU A 148 -6.64 -11.89 -4.97
N VAL A 149 -5.66 -12.79 -5.07
CA VAL A 149 -5.85 -14.10 -5.72
C VAL A 149 -6.92 -14.90 -4.98
N ALA A 150 -6.85 -14.96 -3.65
CA ALA A 150 -7.85 -15.63 -2.84
C ALA A 150 -9.25 -15.01 -3.02
N LEU A 151 -9.34 -13.68 -3.02
CA LEU A 151 -10.59 -12.95 -3.22
C LEU A 151 -11.19 -13.20 -4.62
N HIS A 152 -10.34 -13.19 -5.65
CA HIS A 152 -10.77 -13.44 -7.03
C HIS A 152 -11.28 -14.87 -7.22
N ILE A 153 -10.57 -15.86 -6.65
CA ILE A 153 -11.03 -17.26 -6.63
C ILE A 153 -12.37 -17.34 -5.91
N TRP A 154 -12.49 -16.74 -4.72
CA TRP A 154 -13.73 -16.73 -3.95
C TRP A 154 -14.91 -16.16 -4.73
N TRP A 155 -14.71 -15.04 -5.44
CA TRP A 155 -15.75 -14.43 -6.29
C TRP A 155 -16.07 -15.23 -7.56
N SER A 156 -15.17 -16.13 -7.98
CA SER A 156 -15.36 -16.99 -9.15
C SER A 156 -16.00 -18.33 -8.81
N LEU A 157 -16.12 -18.68 -7.52
CA LEU A 157 -16.80 -19.90 -7.12
C LEU A 157 -18.30 -19.75 -7.44
N PRO A 158 -18.93 -20.79 -8.01
CA PRO A 158 -20.38 -20.81 -8.12
C PRO A 158 -20.93 -20.76 -6.69
N ILE A 159 -21.56 -19.64 -6.32
CA ILE A 159 -22.38 -19.58 -5.11
C ILE A 159 -23.56 -20.49 -5.43
N SER A 160 -23.46 -21.77 -5.05
CA SER A 160 -24.63 -22.65 -5.06
C SER A 160 -25.60 -22.03 -4.08
N GLU A 161 -26.71 -21.50 -4.59
CA GLU A 161 -27.87 -21.17 -3.76
C GLU A 161 -28.18 -22.40 -2.91
N ALA A 162 -28.01 -22.25 -1.60
CA ALA A 162 -28.49 -23.14 -0.56
C ALA A 162 -29.43 -22.33 0.33
#